data_AF-A0A7S2N3M1-F1
#
_entry.id   AF-A0A7S2N3M1-F1
#
_cell.length_a   1.000
_cell.length_b   1.000
_cell.length_c   1.000
_cell.angle_alpha   90.00
_cell.angle_beta   90.00
_cell.angle_gamma   90.00
#
_symmetry.space_group_name_H-M   'P 1'
#
loop_
_entity.id
_entity.type
_entity.pdbx_description
1 polymer ?
#
loop_
_entity_poly.entity_id
_entity_poly.type
_entity_poly.pdbx_seq_one_letter_code
_entity_poly.pdbx_strand_id
1 'polypeptide(L)'
;NPQPPSSSSSSSNAVSTISIAFSSSGKTLASTHGDHTVKITCCNTGKLVRNLEGHPRTPWTVKYHPTKEHIVASGCLGFQVRVWDWNWRSERVKAEERERRKLR
;
A
#
# COMPACT_ATOMS: atom_id res chain seq x y z
N ASN A 1 -2.72 -33.39 -35.34
CA ASN A 1 -1.88 -32.77 -34.30
C ASN A 1 -2.44 -31.37 -34.02
N PRO A 2 -3.30 -31.15 -33.01
CA PRO A 2 -3.83 -29.81 -32.77
C PRO A 2 -2.82 -28.98 -31.96
N GLN A 3 -2.62 -27.73 -32.36
CA GLN A 3 -1.74 -26.75 -31.73
C GLN A 3 -2.16 -26.47 -30.27
N PRO A 4 -1.22 -26.11 -29.37
CA PRO A 4 -1.61 -25.62 -28.05
C PRO A 4 -2.41 -24.31 -28.20
N PRO A 5 -3.40 -24.07 -27.33
CA PRO A 5 -4.18 -22.83 -27.38
C PRO A 5 -3.22 -21.65 -27.21
N SER A 6 -3.29 -20.71 -28.14
CA SER A 6 -2.67 -19.40 -28.00
C SER A 6 -3.12 -18.84 -26.66
N SER A 7 -2.20 -18.77 -25.71
CA SER A 7 -2.36 -18.07 -24.46
C SER A 7 -2.65 -16.62 -24.83
N SER A 8 -3.95 -16.34 -24.94
CA SER A 8 -4.57 -15.04 -25.04
C SER A 8 -4.23 -14.37 -23.72
N SER A 9 -2.99 -13.90 -23.66
CA SER A 9 -2.44 -13.08 -22.61
C SER A 9 -3.22 -11.80 -22.76
N SER A 10 -4.40 -11.79 -22.16
CA SER A 10 -5.27 -10.64 -22.03
C SER A 10 -4.33 -9.51 -21.65
N SER A 11 -4.15 -8.57 -22.59
CA SER A 11 -3.42 -7.34 -22.37
C SER A 11 -4.25 -6.50 -21.41
N SER A 12 -4.41 -7.01 -20.19
CA SER A 12 -4.80 -6.23 -19.04
C SER A 12 -3.73 -5.16 -18.95
N ASN A 13 -4.15 -3.91 -19.01
CA ASN A 13 -3.26 -2.75 -18.94
C ASN A 13 -2.29 -2.94 -17.77
N ALA A 14 -1.08 -3.42 -18.07
CA ALA A 14 -0.12 -3.80 -17.07
C ALA A 14 0.47 -2.52 -16.51
N VAL A 15 -0.12 -2.02 -15.42
CA VAL A 15 0.39 -0.84 -14.74
C VAL A 15 1.74 -1.21 -14.15
N SER A 16 2.80 -0.57 -14.66
CA SER A 16 4.16 -0.83 -14.22
C SER A 16 4.29 -0.59 -12.71
N THR A 17 4.76 -1.59 -12.00
CA THR A 17 5.12 -1.46 -10.58
C THR A 17 6.56 -0.99 -10.50
N ILE A 18 6.82 0.10 -9.76
CA ILE A 18 8.14 0.73 -9.76
C ILE A 18 8.97 0.34 -8.54
N SER A 19 8.34 0.25 -7.38
CA SER A 19 9.00 -0.11 -6.12
C SER A 19 8.06 -0.86 -5.20
N ILE A 20 8.63 -1.77 -4.41
CA ILE A 20 7.94 -2.57 -3.41
C ILE A 20 8.69 -2.50 -2.08
N ALA A 21 7.95 -2.61 -0.99
CA ALA A 21 8.49 -2.72 0.36
C ALA A 21 7.61 -3.65 1.20
N PHE A 22 8.25 -4.48 2.02
CA PHE A 22 7.57 -5.28 3.04
C PHE A 22 7.46 -4.50 4.35
N SER A 23 6.35 -4.68 5.05
CA SER A 23 6.25 -4.31 6.47
C SER A 23 7.20 -5.14 7.32
N SER A 24 7.62 -4.62 8.47
CA SER A 24 8.54 -5.32 9.39
C SER A 24 7.97 -6.63 9.94
N SER A 25 6.64 -6.79 10.00
CA SER A 25 5.99 -8.06 10.36
C SER A 25 5.80 -9.04 9.20
N GLY A 26 6.03 -8.60 7.96
CA GLY A 26 5.75 -9.37 6.74
C GLY A 26 4.26 -9.53 6.39
N LYS A 27 3.32 -8.97 7.17
CA LYS A 27 1.86 -9.14 6.94
C LYS A 27 1.35 -8.33 5.75
N THR A 28 1.98 -7.19 5.48
CA THR A 28 1.58 -6.27 4.43
C THR A 28 2.74 -5.90 3.52
N LEU A 29 2.40 -5.64 2.26
CA LEU A 29 3.28 -5.18 1.19
C LEU A 29 2.79 -3.82 0.72
N ALA A 30 3.70 -2.87 0.56
CA ALA A 30 3.43 -1.62 -0.13
C ALA A 30 4.05 -1.67 -1.52
N SER A 31 3.28 -1.32 -2.54
CA SER A 31 3.72 -1.22 -3.92
C SER A 31 3.41 0.16 -4.48
N THR A 32 4.32 0.70 -5.26
CA THR A 32 4.17 1.97 -5.98
C THR A 32 3.92 1.67 -7.45
N HIS A 33 2.98 2.39 -8.03
CA HIS A 33 2.50 2.11 -9.38
C HIS A 33 2.67 3.32 -10.30
N GLY A 34 2.81 3.04 -11.60
CA GLY A 34 2.87 4.04 -12.67
C GLY A 34 1.70 5.02 -12.68
N ASP A 35 0.53 4.57 -12.21
CA ASP A 35 -0.73 5.32 -12.04
C ASP A 35 -0.71 6.36 -10.90
N HIS A 36 0.46 6.62 -10.30
CA HIS A 36 0.67 7.58 -9.22
C HIS A 36 0.06 7.15 -7.87
N THR A 37 -0.28 5.88 -7.74
CA THR A 37 -0.85 5.32 -6.51
C THR A 37 0.18 4.51 -5.72
N VAL A 38 -0.06 4.41 -4.41
CA VAL A 38 0.60 3.45 -3.54
C VAL A 38 -0.45 2.46 -3.04
N LYS A 39 -0.26 1.17 -3.33
CA LYS A 39 -1.17 0.11 -2.92
C LYS A 39 -0.60 -0.64 -1.73
N ILE A 40 -1.43 -0.85 -0.72
CA ILE A 40 -1.12 -1.69 0.43
C ILE A 40 -1.88 -3.00 0.25
N THR A 41 -1.16 -4.11 0.22
CA THR A 41 -1.69 -5.44 -0.08
C THR A 41 -1.35 -6.38 1.07
N CYS A 42 -2.27 -7.27 1.42
CA CYS A 42 -2.02 -8.31 2.41
C CYS A 42 -1.18 -9.42 1.78
N CYS A 43 0.00 -9.70 2.33
CA CYS A 43 0.91 -10.73 1.80
C CYS A 43 0.28 -12.12 1.82
N ASN A 44 -0.53 -12.40 2.84
CA ASN A 44 -1.11 -13.73 3.07
C ASN A 44 -2.26 -14.08 2.12
N THR A 45 -2.96 -13.07 1.60
CA THR A 45 -4.16 -13.26 0.78
C THR A 45 -4.03 -12.68 -0.63
N GLY A 46 -2.99 -11.88 -0.87
CA GLY A 46 -2.82 -11.11 -2.11
C GLY A 46 -3.88 -10.02 -2.31
N LYS A 47 -4.73 -9.76 -1.32
CA LYS A 47 -5.84 -8.79 -1.45
C LYS A 47 -5.37 -7.37 -1.19
N LEU A 48 -5.85 -6.44 -2.00
CA LEU A 48 -5.68 -5.01 -1.80
C LEU A 48 -6.39 -4.59 -0.50
N VAL A 49 -5.63 -4.04 0.43
CA VAL A 49 -6.12 -3.53 1.72
C VAL A 49 -6.46 -2.06 1.59
N ARG A 50 -5.57 -1.26 0.99
CA ARG A 50 -5.76 0.18 0.78
C ARG A 50 -5.16 0.63 -0.54
N ASN A 51 -5.86 1.56 -1.19
CA ASN A 51 -5.30 2.37 -2.26
C ASN A 51 -5.00 3.77 -1.71
N LEU A 52 -3.77 4.24 -1.88
CA LEU A 52 -3.31 5.55 -1.42
C LEU A 52 -3.11 6.43 -2.65
N GLU A 53 -4.10 7.28 -2.89
CA GLU A 53 -4.15 8.22 -4.00
C GLU A 53 -3.81 9.63 -3.50
N GLY A 54 -3.09 10.41 -4.30
CA GLY A 54 -2.77 11.79 -3.97
C GLY A 54 -1.34 12.23 -4.27
N HIS A 55 -0.49 11.35 -4.82
CA HIS A 55 0.76 11.81 -5.41
C HIS A 55 0.50 12.53 -6.74
N PRO A 56 1.16 13.66 -7.00
CA PRO A 56 1.00 14.40 -8.27
C PRO A 56 1.69 13.72 -9.45
N ARG A 57 2.58 12.76 -9.19
CA ARG A 57 3.40 12.04 -10.17
C ARG A 57 3.75 10.65 -9.64
N THR A 58 4.29 9.80 -10.50
CA THR A 58 4.66 8.42 -10.17
C THR A 58 5.62 8.37 -8.98
N PRO A 59 5.23 7.72 -7.87
CA PRO A 59 6.14 7.48 -6.77
C PRO A 59 7.20 6.45 -7.21
N TRP A 60 8.46 6.75 -6.92
CA TRP A 60 9.60 5.90 -7.28
C TRP A 60 10.12 5.06 -6.14
N THR A 61 9.81 5.46 -4.91
CA THR A 61 10.24 4.75 -3.72
C THR A 61 9.12 4.68 -2.72
N VAL A 62 9.06 3.56 -2.03
CA VAL A 62 8.25 3.38 -0.83
C VAL A 62 9.07 2.67 0.24
N LYS A 63 8.86 3.08 1.48
CA LYS A 63 9.46 2.48 2.67
C LYS A 63 8.42 2.43 3.78
N TYR A 64 8.35 1.29 4.46
CA TYR A 64 7.60 1.20 5.72
C TYR A 64 8.37 1.92 6.82
N HIS A 65 7.63 2.46 7.78
CA HIS A 65 8.23 2.85 9.04
C HIS A 65 8.75 1.60 9.77
N PRO A 66 9.96 1.64 10.36
CA PRO A 66 10.59 0.45 10.94
C PRO A 66 9.77 -0.17 12.08
N THR A 67 9.09 0.66 12.88
CA THR A 67 8.34 0.22 14.06
C THR A 67 6.82 0.33 13.95
N LYS A 68 6.30 1.08 12.96
CA LYS A 68 4.87 1.39 12.84
C LYS A 68 4.33 0.82 11.54
N GLU A 69 3.65 -0.31 11.62
CA GLU A 69 3.16 -1.02 10.43
C GLU A 69 2.17 -0.21 9.58
N HIS A 70 1.44 0.71 10.20
CA HIS A 70 0.45 1.55 9.54
C HIS A 70 1.04 2.77 8.82
N ILE A 71 2.33 3.07 9.03
CA ILE A 71 3.00 4.22 8.43
C ILE A 71 3.88 3.80 7.27
N VAL A 72 3.68 4.43 6.12
CA VAL A 72 4.56 4.30 4.95
C VAL A 72 4.97 5.67 4.43
N ALA A 73 6.23 5.81 4.04
CA ALA A 73 6.75 6.99 3.37
C ALA A 73 6.97 6.68 1.90
N SER A 74 6.66 7.64 1.04
CA SER A 74 6.82 7.50 -0.41
C SER A 74 7.34 8.80 -1.01
N GLY A 75 8.33 8.65 -1.88
CA GLY A 75 8.99 9.74 -2.57
C GLY A 75 8.62 9.76 -4.05
N CYS A 76 8.26 10.94 -4.54
CA CYS A 76 7.86 11.20 -5.91
C CYS A 76 8.91 12.08 -6.63
N LEU A 77 9.05 11.91 -7.95
CA LEU A 77 9.92 12.73 -8.79
C LEU A 77 9.58 14.23 -8.73
N GLY A 78 8.33 14.58 -8.43
CA GLY A 78 7.86 15.96 -8.31
C GLY A 78 8.37 16.70 -7.06
N PHE A 79 9.49 16.28 -6.48
CA PHE A 79 10.06 16.81 -5.23
C PHE A 79 9.12 16.73 -4.03
N GLN A 80 8.14 15.82 -4.06
CA GLN A 80 7.21 15.61 -2.97
C GLN A 80 7.49 14.29 -2.26
N VAL A 81 7.54 14.37 -0.94
CA VAL A 81 7.51 13.21 -0.05
C VAL A 81 6.18 13.20 0.67
N ARG A 82 5.50 12.06 0.66
CA ARG A 82 4.26 11.86 1.42
C ARG A 82 4.42 10.73 2.41
N VAL A 83 3.97 11.01 3.63
CA VAL A 83 3.81 10.02 4.69
C VAL A 83 2.33 9.67 4.75
N TRP A 84 2.06 8.37 4.73
CA TRP A 84 0.71 7.83 4.75
C TRP A 84 0.52 7.06 6.04
N ASP A 85 -0.57 7.35 6.73
CA ASP A 85 -1.15 6.46 7.71
C ASP A 85 -2.30 5.70 7.04
N TRP A 86 -2.06 4.43 6.69
CA TRP A 86 -3.06 3.64 5.99
C TRP A 86 -4.11 3.03 6.92
N ASN A 87 -3.89 3.03 8.25
CA ASN A 87 -4.76 2.39 9.27
C ASN A 87 -5.22 3.33 10.40
N TRP A 88 -5.14 4.64 10.20
CA TRP A 88 -5.51 5.73 11.13
C TRP A 88 -6.86 5.55 11.87
N ARG A 89 -7.81 4.78 11.32
CA ARG A 89 -9.13 4.53 11.96
C ARG A 89 -9.10 3.57 13.14
N SER A 90 -8.07 2.72 13.31
CA SER A 90 -8.05 1.75 14.41
C SER A 90 -7.69 2.36 15.78
N GLU A 91 -6.94 3.46 15.80
CA GLU A 91 -6.43 4.04 17.04
C GLU A 91 -7.43 4.96 17.74
N ARG A 92 -8.26 5.71 16.99
CA ARG A 92 -9.27 6.60 17.58
C ARG A 92 -10.33 5.86 18.39
N VAL A 93 -10.84 4.72 17.86
CA VAL A 93 -11.84 3.91 18.57
C VAL A 93 -11.27 3.36 19.89
N LYS A 94 -10.00 2.93 19.88
CA LYS A 94 -9.31 2.42 21.07
C LYS A 94 -8.98 3.52 22.08
N ALA A 95 -8.67 4.72 21.61
CA ALA A 95 -8.41 5.88 22.46
C ALA A 95 -9.69 6.37 23.15
N GLU A 96 -10.81 6.48 22.42
CA GLU A 96 -12.11 6.84 22.98
C GLU A 96 -12.62 5.76 23.96
N GLU A 97 -12.43 4.48 23.67
CA GLU A 97 -12.79 3.41 24.62
C GLU A 97 -11.92 3.40 25.88
N ARG A 98 -10.62 3.72 25.78
CA ARG A 98 -9.75 3.86 26.96
C ARG A 98 -10.16 5.03 27.83
N GLU A 99 -10.46 6.18 27.24
CA GLU A 99 -10.94 7.34 28.00
C GLU A 99 -12.30 7.08 28.64
N ARG A 100 -13.21 6.42 27.93
CA ARG A 100 -14.51 6.03 28.48
C ARG A 100 -14.41 5.00 29.61
N ARG A 101 -13.38 4.16 29.63
CA ARG A 101 -13.11 3.20 30.71
C ARG A 101 -12.45 3.83 31.94
N LYS A 102 -11.74 4.95 31.79
CA LYS A 102 -11.21 5.74 32.92
C LYS A 102 -12.29 6.56 33.63
N LEU A 103 -13.38 6.87 32.93
CA LEU A 103 -14.49 7.68 33.43
C LEU A 103 -15.62 6.85 34.10
N ARG A 104 -15.48 5.52 34.16
CA ARG A 104 -16.39 4.59 34.86
C ARG A 104 -15.70 4.07 36.11
#